data_AF-A0A0C2A0H9-F1
#
_entry.id   AF-A0A0C2A0H9-F1
#
_cell.length_a   1.000
_cell.length_b   1.000
_cell.length_c   1.000
_cell.angle_alpha   90.00
_cell.angle_beta   90.00
_cell.angle_gamma   90.00
#
_symmetry.space_group_name_H-M   'P 1'
#
loop_
_entity.id
_entity.type
_entity.pdbx_description
1 polymer ?
#
loop_
_entity_poly.entity_id
_entity_poly.type
_entity_poly.pdbx_seq_one_letter_code
_entity_poly.pdbx_strand_id
1 'polypeptide(L)'
;MMAMVSKTSAIGWVAAGSLMMLPLDANAGGDPEKDQFEVGTLIIPMDMDYQDMGMLRAYGLVYDLLSNGVPVRWAINPAKLQDGADFSASATDLASGDPIPIHDYRGGPWVIDSSDAAEALPIIMAWQQANPNVAVHEASAAFEADVGHYLVVAPTIAMIADGNQKIARGYMAAAGIPDSTGDLAWPDNSPDMLDVAELSGPTEDNHRDGLLFDEDGDPVYCQLMSMHWGVGAAEDDPEVVAEVREYLNNPVHFFAECQAVNAFENLDPHGFFLTPNGFDIGDRPDGVEHFNFGSPYAQLDGPFATIGGSEPSYTLPPGDEYLAGGITMLTGEGTPVGVEDVWMTGYLDGTCPPSEPECGSLGKISYLGGHEYSTDLPISDNPDTQGTRLFLNSLFEAPCATVDGLPSLNLATAAPAFTMVPDVEVDVTYVNASAATALDAVLRAQLPPNTSFVSATEGGMLVGDEVVWQLGNLGADEGGDRSFVIDLPEHGLYDSSAALDYRVGLNNFTLPSNVAQTLYGDEPPGDGDGDGDGGSGDGDGDPAGDGDGGSSAGETGDDGGDQGGTAEDTGGDSGTGSDRGAADAGAEGCSCTTGQPGDPSTPAPLGWLLGAGLGLGLLRRRGGVA
;
A
#
# COMPACT_ATOMS: atom_id res chain seq x y z
N MET A 1 10.51 -36.65 -32.72
CA MET A 1 9.82 -37.89 -32.31
C MET A 1 9.64 -37.80 -30.80
N MET A 2 8.81 -36.94 -30.20
CA MET A 2 7.42 -36.47 -30.43
C MET A 2 6.35 -37.54 -30.20
N ALA A 3 5.67 -37.42 -29.04
CA ALA A 3 4.25 -37.66 -28.74
C ALA A 3 4.10 -37.53 -27.19
N MET A 4 3.79 -36.38 -26.60
CA MET A 4 2.45 -35.80 -26.38
C MET A 4 1.34 -36.83 -26.09
N VAL A 5 0.89 -36.86 -24.84
CA VAL A 5 -0.53 -37.06 -24.49
C VAL A 5 -0.88 -36.02 -23.41
N SER A 6 -1.55 -34.97 -23.85
CA SER A 6 -2.28 -34.00 -23.04
C SER A 6 -3.69 -34.53 -22.79
N LYS A 7 -4.19 -34.35 -21.57
CA LYS A 7 -5.62 -34.16 -21.25
C LYS A 7 -5.74 -33.70 -19.79
N THR A 8 -5.48 -32.41 -19.56
CA THR A 8 -6.02 -31.68 -18.41
C THR A 8 -7.34 -31.06 -18.87
N SER A 9 -8.43 -31.48 -18.25
CA SER A 9 -9.74 -30.86 -18.43
C SER A 9 -9.81 -29.69 -17.47
N ALA A 10 -9.58 -28.49 -17.96
CA ALA A 10 -9.89 -27.26 -17.23
C ALA A 10 -11.42 -27.14 -17.13
N ILE A 11 -11.95 -27.39 -15.95
CA ILE A 11 -13.32 -27.00 -15.59
C ILE A 11 -13.19 -25.59 -15.03
N GLY A 12 -13.51 -24.60 -15.85
CA GLY A 12 -13.64 -23.22 -15.41
C GLY A 12 -14.79 -23.13 -14.42
N TRP A 13 -14.49 -22.81 -13.17
CA TRP A 13 -15.47 -22.43 -12.19
C TRP A 13 -15.81 -20.95 -12.43
N VAL A 14 -17.00 -20.71 -12.99
CA VAL A 14 -17.61 -19.39 -12.93
C VAL A 14 -18.12 -19.25 -11.49
N ALA A 15 -17.39 -18.50 -10.68
CA ALA A 15 -17.86 -18.06 -9.38
C ALA A 15 -19.12 -17.20 -9.62
N ALA A 16 -20.30 -17.76 -9.35
CA ALA A 16 -21.52 -16.98 -9.22
C ALA A 16 -21.52 -16.31 -7.84
N GLY A 17 -20.60 -15.37 -7.64
CA GLY A 17 -20.79 -14.34 -6.63
C GLY A 17 -22.04 -13.56 -7.03
N SER A 18 -22.96 -13.34 -6.08
CA SER A 18 -24.01 -12.34 -6.28
C SER A 18 -23.31 -10.99 -6.41
N LEU A 19 -22.95 -10.65 -7.63
CA LEU A 19 -22.77 -9.28 -8.06
C LEU A 19 -24.13 -8.62 -7.78
N MET A 20 -24.21 -7.83 -6.72
CA MET A 20 -25.23 -6.78 -6.68
C MET A 20 -25.01 -5.99 -7.97
N MET A 21 -25.85 -6.26 -8.97
CA MET A 21 -26.02 -5.34 -10.07
C MET A 21 -26.53 -4.06 -9.43
N LEU A 22 -25.62 -3.11 -9.24
CA LEU A 22 -25.96 -1.71 -9.10
C LEU A 22 -26.98 -1.39 -10.20
N PRO A 23 -28.05 -0.64 -9.90
CA PRO A 23 -28.92 -0.18 -10.97
C PRO A 23 -28.03 0.60 -11.95
N LEU A 24 -27.93 0.10 -13.18
CA LEU A 24 -27.54 0.91 -14.33
C LEU A 24 -28.65 1.95 -14.51
N ASP A 25 -28.65 2.97 -13.66
CA ASP A 25 -29.23 4.25 -14.04
C ASP A 25 -28.27 4.82 -15.08
N ALA A 26 -28.69 4.69 -16.34
CA ALA A 26 -27.99 5.22 -17.47
C ALA A 26 -27.90 6.75 -17.33
N ASN A 27 -26.79 7.25 -16.79
CA ASN A 27 -26.35 8.60 -17.08
C ASN A 27 -25.81 8.59 -18.52
N ALA A 28 -26.74 8.73 -19.47
CA ALA A 28 -26.47 8.67 -20.89
C ALA A 28 -25.70 9.92 -21.33
N GLY A 29 -24.37 9.86 -21.32
CA GLY A 29 -23.52 10.89 -21.92
C GLY A 29 -22.06 10.96 -21.45
N GLY A 30 -21.68 10.17 -20.44
CA GLY A 30 -20.37 10.28 -19.81
C GLY A 30 -19.21 9.55 -20.48
N ASP A 31 -17.97 9.95 -20.13
CA ASP A 31 -16.77 9.20 -20.52
C ASP A 31 -16.72 7.85 -19.77
N PRO A 32 -16.82 6.70 -20.47
CA PRO A 32 -16.83 5.39 -19.82
C PRO A 32 -15.48 5.01 -19.19
N GLU A 33 -14.40 5.77 -19.47
CA GLU A 33 -13.08 5.54 -18.87
C GLU A 33 -12.91 6.27 -17.52
N LYS A 34 -13.86 7.13 -17.14
CA LYS A 34 -13.84 7.88 -15.87
C LYS A 34 -14.90 7.40 -14.90
N ASP A 35 -14.60 7.56 -13.61
CA ASP A 35 -15.58 7.35 -12.57
C ASP A 35 -16.64 8.44 -12.60
N GLN A 36 -17.88 8.01 -12.36
CA GLN A 36 -19.08 8.83 -12.40
C GLN A 36 -19.54 9.11 -10.98
N PHE A 37 -19.68 10.39 -10.63
CA PHE A 37 -20.09 10.82 -9.30
C PHE A 37 -21.42 11.54 -9.36
N GLU A 38 -22.38 11.05 -8.58
CA GLU A 38 -23.73 11.62 -8.52
C GLU A 38 -23.81 12.82 -7.58
N VAL A 39 -24.93 13.55 -7.66
CA VAL A 39 -25.27 14.62 -6.71
C VAL A 39 -25.26 14.08 -5.28
N GLY A 40 -24.69 14.84 -4.33
CA GLY A 40 -24.53 14.43 -2.93
C GLY A 40 -23.20 13.74 -2.63
N THR A 41 -22.37 13.49 -3.64
CA THR A 41 -20.96 13.10 -3.47
C THR A 41 -20.24 14.16 -2.65
N LEU A 42 -19.41 13.74 -1.69
CA LEU A 42 -18.63 14.65 -0.85
C LEU A 42 -17.21 14.80 -1.42
N ILE A 43 -16.69 16.02 -1.41
CA ILE A 43 -15.38 16.37 -1.95
C ILE A 43 -14.57 17.07 -0.85
N ILE A 44 -13.41 16.53 -0.51
CA ILE A 44 -12.41 17.22 0.31
C ILE A 44 -11.45 17.90 -0.66
N PRO A 45 -11.53 19.24 -0.86
CA PRO A 45 -10.62 19.94 -1.75
C PRO A 45 -9.19 19.86 -1.21
N MET A 46 -8.21 19.86 -2.13
CA MET A 46 -6.78 19.86 -1.79
C MET A 46 -6.02 21.00 -2.50
N ASP A 47 -6.77 21.98 -3.00
CA ASP A 47 -6.26 23.22 -3.59
C ASP A 47 -6.16 24.35 -2.53
N MET A 48 -5.36 25.38 -2.84
CA MET A 48 -5.20 26.54 -1.97
C MET A 48 -6.38 27.52 -2.01
N ASP A 49 -7.40 27.31 -2.85
CA ASP A 49 -8.57 28.20 -2.85
C ASP A 49 -9.49 27.88 -1.67
N TYR A 50 -9.66 26.59 -1.34
CA TYR A 50 -10.57 26.14 -0.27
C TYR A 50 -9.87 25.46 0.91
N GLN A 51 -8.70 24.85 0.71
CA GLN A 51 -8.05 24.03 1.75
C GLN A 51 -6.79 24.68 2.35
N ASP A 52 -6.48 25.92 2.00
CA ASP A 52 -5.24 26.62 2.39
C ASP A 52 -4.89 26.55 3.89
N MET A 53 -5.90 26.78 4.75
CA MET A 53 -5.77 26.72 6.21
C MET A 53 -6.09 25.36 6.82
N GLY A 54 -6.65 24.44 6.03
CA GLY A 54 -7.08 23.11 6.44
C GLY A 54 -6.21 21.99 5.89
N MET A 55 -5.16 22.31 5.12
CA MET A 55 -4.42 21.38 4.25
C MET A 55 -3.95 20.13 4.99
N LEU A 56 -3.22 20.32 6.08
CA LEU A 56 -2.66 19.19 6.83
C LEU A 56 -3.77 18.39 7.53
N ARG A 57 -4.77 19.07 8.11
CA ARG A 57 -5.90 18.43 8.79
C ARG A 57 -6.89 17.72 7.87
N ALA A 58 -6.80 17.93 6.55
CA ALA A 58 -7.54 17.15 5.57
C ALA A 58 -7.06 15.69 5.55
N TYR A 59 -5.75 15.45 5.65
CA TYR A 59 -5.19 14.09 5.71
C TYR A 59 -5.66 13.33 6.96
N GLY A 60 -5.75 14.01 8.11
CA GLY A 60 -6.34 13.42 9.31
C GLY A 60 -7.82 13.05 9.15
N LEU A 61 -8.59 13.86 8.42
CA LEU A 61 -9.99 13.52 8.09
C LEU A 61 -10.07 12.27 7.20
N VAL A 62 -9.21 12.18 6.18
CA VAL A 62 -9.15 11.00 5.31
C VAL A 62 -8.78 9.75 6.12
N TYR A 63 -7.78 9.85 7.00
CA TYR A 63 -7.42 8.77 7.91
C TYR A 63 -8.57 8.34 8.83
N ASP A 64 -9.28 9.31 9.43
CA ASP A 64 -10.42 9.05 10.32
C ASP A 64 -11.58 8.37 9.57
N LEU A 65 -11.89 8.82 8.35
CA LEU A 65 -12.88 8.18 7.47
C LEU A 65 -12.51 6.73 7.17
N LEU A 66 -11.28 6.48 6.71
CA LEU A 66 -10.80 5.14 6.38
C LEU A 66 -10.81 4.23 7.60
N SER A 67 -10.37 4.70 8.77
CA SER A 67 -10.35 3.91 10.01
C SER A 67 -11.75 3.51 10.50
N ASN A 68 -12.78 4.25 10.08
CA ASN A 68 -14.18 3.96 10.34
C ASN A 68 -14.87 3.21 9.18
N GLY A 69 -14.10 2.74 8.19
CA GLY A 69 -14.59 1.92 7.08
C GLY A 69 -15.28 2.70 5.96
N VAL A 70 -15.13 4.03 5.91
CA VAL A 70 -15.65 4.83 4.81
C VAL A 70 -14.58 4.93 3.72
N PRO A 71 -14.84 4.40 2.52
CA PRO A 71 -13.84 4.38 1.46
C PRO A 71 -13.73 5.75 0.77
N VAL A 72 -12.55 6.05 0.21
CA VAL A 72 -12.20 7.36 -0.34
C VAL A 72 -11.51 7.20 -1.68
N ARG A 73 -11.94 7.94 -2.70
CA ARG A 73 -11.27 7.98 -4.02
C ARG A 73 -10.34 9.19 -4.11
N TRP A 74 -9.08 8.94 -4.42
CA TRP A 74 -8.12 10.00 -4.72
C TRP A 74 -8.24 10.39 -6.18
N ALA A 75 -8.92 11.50 -6.45
CA ALA A 75 -9.19 11.93 -7.81
C ALA A 75 -7.98 12.69 -8.38
N ILE A 76 -7.35 12.11 -9.41
CA ILE A 76 -6.12 12.61 -10.01
C ILE A 76 -6.23 12.47 -11.53
N ASN A 77 -6.14 13.58 -12.25
CA ASN A 77 -6.09 13.56 -13.70
C ASN A 77 -4.69 13.18 -14.19
N PRO A 78 -4.50 12.00 -14.83
CA PRO A 78 -3.16 11.54 -15.23
C PRO A 78 -2.54 12.39 -16.34
N ALA A 79 -3.34 13.16 -17.07
CA ALA A 79 -2.90 14.01 -18.17
C ALA A 79 -2.65 15.47 -17.77
N LYS A 80 -2.80 15.82 -16.48
CA LYS A 80 -2.61 17.20 -16.03
C LYS A 80 -1.13 17.61 -16.04
N LEU A 81 -0.93 18.92 -16.06
CA LEU A 81 0.36 19.53 -15.74
C LEU A 81 0.35 20.02 -14.29
N GLN A 82 1.48 20.54 -13.82
CA GLN A 82 1.57 21.20 -12.51
C GLN A 82 0.44 22.24 -12.33
N ASP A 83 -0.18 22.23 -11.15
CA ASP A 83 -1.33 23.08 -10.79
C ASP A 83 -2.51 22.98 -11.77
N GLY A 84 -2.59 21.89 -12.54
CA GLY A 84 -3.71 21.59 -13.42
C GLY A 84 -4.90 21.02 -12.64
N ALA A 85 -6.10 21.20 -13.20
CA ALA A 85 -7.33 20.64 -12.66
C ALA A 85 -7.35 19.10 -12.75
N ASP A 86 -7.77 18.47 -11.65
CA ASP A 86 -8.09 17.05 -11.60
C ASP A 86 -9.49 16.79 -12.14
N PHE A 87 -10.45 17.62 -11.75
CA PHE A 87 -11.78 17.68 -12.32
C PHE A 87 -12.44 19.04 -12.01
N SER A 88 -13.57 19.30 -12.65
CA SER A 88 -14.39 20.47 -12.37
C SER A 88 -15.78 20.06 -11.87
N ALA A 89 -16.23 20.65 -10.76
CA ALA A 89 -17.55 20.38 -10.22
C ALA A 89 -18.16 21.63 -9.57
N SER A 90 -19.49 21.72 -9.56
CA SER A 90 -20.21 22.69 -8.73
C SER A 90 -20.67 22.03 -7.44
N ALA A 91 -20.59 22.74 -6.32
CA ALA A 91 -20.86 22.16 -5.01
C ALA A 91 -21.52 23.17 -4.05
N THR A 92 -21.73 22.76 -2.81
CA THR A 92 -22.05 23.63 -1.68
C THR A 92 -21.06 23.30 -0.57
N ASP A 93 -20.47 24.30 0.07
CA ASP A 93 -19.61 24.06 1.24
C ASP A 93 -20.47 23.51 2.39
N LEU A 94 -20.08 22.35 2.92
CA LEU A 94 -20.89 21.58 3.88
C LEU A 94 -21.05 22.32 5.21
N ALA A 95 -20.01 23.04 5.65
CA ALA A 95 -19.99 23.70 6.95
C ALA A 95 -20.75 25.03 6.96
N SER A 96 -20.55 25.87 5.94
CA SER A 96 -21.15 27.20 5.81
C SER A 96 -22.50 27.19 5.09
N GLY A 97 -22.72 26.21 4.20
CA GLY A 97 -23.85 26.17 3.27
C GLY A 97 -23.71 27.12 2.08
N ASP A 98 -22.53 27.72 1.86
CA ASP A 98 -22.30 28.65 0.77
C ASP A 98 -22.20 27.90 -0.58
N PRO A 99 -22.84 28.40 -1.65
CA PRO A 99 -22.77 27.76 -2.95
C PRO A 99 -21.40 27.95 -3.58
N ILE A 100 -20.88 26.87 -4.16
CA ILE A 100 -19.63 26.83 -4.91
C ILE A 100 -20.01 26.68 -6.39
N PRO A 101 -19.85 27.75 -7.21
CA PRO A 101 -19.98 27.63 -8.66
C PRO A 101 -19.03 26.57 -9.21
N ILE A 102 -19.12 26.25 -10.50
CA ILE A 102 -18.17 25.31 -11.10
C ILE A 102 -16.73 25.74 -10.79
N HIS A 103 -16.01 24.85 -10.10
CA HIS A 103 -14.67 25.07 -9.58
C HIS A 103 -13.75 23.98 -10.10
N ASP A 104 -12.53 24.38 -10.46
CA ASP A 104 -11.48 23.49 -10.91
C ASP A 104 -10.70 23.00 -9.69
N TYR A 105 -11.03 21.80 -9.22
CA TYR A 105 -10.36 21.18 -8.08
C TYR A 105 -8.96 20.70 -8.51
N ARG A 106 -7.95 21.01 -7.70
CA ARG A 106 -6.54 20.75 -7.98
C ARG A 106 -5.85 20.06 -6.80
N GLY A 107 -4.65 19.57 -7.04
CA GLY A 107 -3.78 18.99 -6.02
C GLY A 107 -4.27 17.63 -5.49
N GLY A 108 -5.05 16.88 -6.28
CA GLY A 108 -5.52 15.55 -5.89
C GLY A 108 -6.59 15.62 -4.79
N PRO A 109 -7.77 16.22 -5.04
CA PRO A 109 -8.90 16.20 -4.12
C PRO A 109 -9.34 14.76 -3.78
N TRP A 110 -9.90 14.59 -2.58
CA TRP A 110 -10.48 13.32 -2.14
C TRP A 110 -11.99 13.31 -2.33
N VAL A 111 -12.53 12.20 -2.80
CA VAL A 111 -13.95 12.06 -3.15
C VAL A 111 -14.56 10.88 -2.40
N ILE A 112 -15.65 11.13 -1.69
CA ILE A 112 -16.47 10.11 -1.03
C ILE A 112 -17.77 10.00 -1.82
N ASP A 113 -18.07 8.81 -2.33
CA ASP A 113 -19.26 8.60 -3.17
C ASP A 113 -20.54 8.97 -2.42
N SER A 114 -21.52 9.45 -3.17
CA SER A 114 -22.89 9.64 -2.69
C SER A 114 -23.48 8.42 -1.95
N SER A 115 -23.08 7.19 -2.31
CA SER A 115 -23.49 5.97 -1.60
C SER A 115 -22.97 5.89 -0.16
N ASP A 116 -21.79 6.45 0.09
CA ASP A 116 -21.07 6.36 1.36
C ASP A 116 -21.23 7.64 2.20
N ALA A 117 -21.77 8.71 1.60
CA ALA A 117 -21.97 10.00 2.24
C ALA A 117 -22.75 9.91 3.57
N ALA A 118 -23.74 9.03 3.67
CA ALA A 118 -24.53 8.87 4.90
C ALA A 118 -23.69 8.39 6.09
N GLU A 119 -22.69 7.55 5.85
CA GLU A 119 -21.76 7.02 6.85
C GLU A 119 -20.63 8.02 7.13
N ALA A 120 -20.20 8.77 6.11
CA ALA A 120 -19.16 9.78 6.19
C ALA A 120 -19.57 11.04 6.99
N LEU A 121 -20.82 11.52 6.81
CA LEU A 121 -21.27 12.82 7.32
C LEU A 121 -21.11 12.99 8.84
N PRO A 122 -21.46 12.01 9.71
CA PRO A 122 -21.23 12.13 11.14
C PRO A 122 -19.76 12.33 11.52
N ILE A 123 -18.84 11.66 10.81
CA ILE A 123 -17.39 11.74 11.02
C ILE A 123 -16.90 13.12 10.58
N ILE A 124 -17.24 13.53 9.35
CA ILE A 124 -16.87 14.83 8.77
C ILE A 124 -17.35 15.99 9.66
N MET A 125 -18.61 15.97 10.08
CA MET A 125 -19.18 17.04 10.91
C MET A 125 -18.49 17.13 12.28
N ALA A 126 -18.17 15.99 12.90
CA ALA A 126 -17.43 15.96 14.16
C ALA A 126 -15.99 16.49 13.97
N TRP A 127 -15.33 16.11 12.88
CA TRP A 127 -13.99 16.57 12.54
C TRP A 127 -13.94 18.07 12.27
N GLN A 128 -14.85 18.60 11.45
CA GLN A 128 -14.94 20.04 11.15
C GLN A 128 -15.28 20.87 12.39
N GLN A 129 -16.04 20.32 13.34
CA GLN A 129 -16.29 20.98 14.61
C GLN A 129 -14.99 21.18 15.42
N ALA A 130 -14.09 20.20 15.39
CA ALA A 130 -12.78 20.30 16.04
C ALA A 130 -11.76 21.09 15.19
N ASN A 131 -11.90 21.06 13.86
CA ASN A 131 -10.96 21.62 12.89
C ASN A 131 -11.72 22.51 11.87
N PRO A 132 -12.17 23.72 12.26
CA PRO A 132 -13.09 24.53 11.45
C PRO A 132 -12.52 25.07 10.14
N ASN A 133 -11.21 24.91 9.91
CA ASN A 133 -10.56 25.31 8.66
C ASN A 133 -10.57 24.20 7.59
N VAL A 134 -11.01 22.98 7.94
CA VAL A 134 -11.11 21.88 6.97
C VAL A 134 -12.38 22.07 6.15
N ALA A 135 -12.23 22.33 4.86
CA ALA A 135 -13.35 22.40 3.94
C ALA A 135 -13.77 21.00 3.50
N VAL A 136 -15.08 20.81 3.33
CA VAL A 136 -15.67 19.65 2.66
C VAL A 136 -16.87 20.18 1.90
N HIS A 137 -16.99 19.79 0.64
CA HIS A 137 -18.06 20.24 -0.23
C HIS A 137 -19.00 19.08 -0.56
N GLU A 138 -20.27 19.38 -0.77
CA GLU A 138 -21.27 18.44 -1.28
C GLU A 138 -21.58 18.81 -2.74
N ALA A 139 -21.35 17.88 -3.66
CA ALA A 139 -21.56 18.08 -5.09
C ALA A 139 -23.03 18.39 -5.38
N SER A 140 -23.28 19.50 -6.08
CA SER A 140 -24.62 19.99 -6.42
C SER A 140 -25.10 19.55 -7.80
N ALA A 141 -24.20 18.95 -8.58
CA ALA A 141 -24.43 18.35 -9.88
C ALA A 141 -23.53 17.11 -10.01
N ALA A 142 -23.95 16.15 -10.83
CA ALA A 142 -23.09 15.01 -11.17
C ALA A 142 -21.85 15.49 -11.94
N PHE A 143 -20.73 14.79 -11.76
CA PHE A 143 -19.46 15.08 -12.41
C PHE A 143 -18.67 13.78 -12.66
N GLU A 144 -17.56 13.90 -13.39
CA GLU A 144 -16.67 12.79 -13.70
C GLU A 144 -15.26 13.14 -13.26
N ALA A 145 -14.51 12.15 -12.79
CA ALA A 145 -13.10 12.31 -12.49
C ALA A 145 -12.32 11.02 -12.77
N ASP A 146 -11.05 11.18 -13.11
CA ASP A 146 -10.09 10.09 -13.09
C ASP A 146 -9.73 9.79 -11.63
N VAL A 147 -9.67 8.51 -11.25
CA VAL A 147 -9.30 8.07 -9.91
C VAL A 147 -7.93 7.42 -9.95
N GLY A 148 -6.96 8.05 -9.27
CA GLY A 148 -5.60 7.53 -9.15
C GLY A 148 -5.52 6.37 -8.16
N HIS A 149 -6.24 6.46 -7.04
CA HIS A 149 -6.37 5.37 -6.08
C HIS A 149 -7.76 5.30 -5.47
N TYR A 150 -8.20 4.08 -5.20
CA TYR A 150 -9.36 3.81 -4.38
C TYR A 150 -8.93 3.28 -3.01
N LEU A 151 -8.99 4.14 -2.00
CA LEU A 151 -8.58 3.83 -0.62
C LEU A 151 -9.74 3.23 0.16
N VAL A 152 -9.46 2.12 0.84
CA VAL A 152 -10.46 1.36 1.59
C VAL A 152 -9.99 0.98 3.00
N VAL A 153 -8.71 1.22 3.31
CA VAL A 153 -8.08 0.88 4.58
C VAL A 153 -7.27 2.05 5.12
N ALA A 154 -7.36 2.28 6.43
CA ALA A 154 -6.40 3.14 7.12
C ALA A 154 -5.12 2.34 7.40
N PRO A 155 -3.94 2.79 6.92
CA PRO A 155 -2.70 2.04 7.06
C PRO A 155 -2.26 1.96 8.53
N THR A 156 -1.65 0.82 8.89
CA THR A 156 -0.82 0.72 10.11
C THR A 156 0.52 1.39 9.86
N ILE A 157 0.93 2.26 10.78
CA ILE A 157 2.08 3.13 10.61
C ILE A 157 3.07 2.83 11.73
N ALA A 158 4.35 2.63 11.40
CA ALA A 158 5.46 2.57 12.33
C ALA A 158 6.48 3.67 12.03
N MET A 159 7.15 4.15 13.08
CA MET A 159 8.20 5.15 13.01
C MET A 159 9.44 4.65 13.73
N ILE A 160 10.60 4.80 13.09
CA ILE A 160 11.87 4.45 13.71
C ILE A 160 12.25 5.52 14.74
N ALA A 161 12.56 5.10 15.97
CA ALA A 161 13.09 5.94 17.04
C ALA A 161 14.58 6.29 16.79
N ASP A 162 14.84 6.98 15.69
CA ASP A 162 16.18 7.31 15.18
C ASP A 162 16.86 8.50 15.85
N GLY A 163 16.26 9.05 16.91
CA GLY A 163 16.70 10.25 17.63
C GLY A 163 16.15 11.56 17.06
N ASN A 164 15.51 11.52 15.89
CA ASN A 164 14.90 12.66 15.19
C ASN A 164 13.43 12.41 14.83
N GLN A 165 12.82 11.34 15.37
CA GLN A 165 11.40 11.00 15.20
C GLN A 165 10.44 12.17 15.51
N LYS A 166 10.87 13.17 16.29
CA LYS A 166 10.12 14.43 16.52
C LYS A 166 9.63 15.12 15.23
N ILE A 167 10.33 14.93 14.11
CA ILE A 167 10.04 15.55 12.81
C ILE A 167 8.75 14.93 12.25
N ALA A 168 8.72 13.62 12.05
CA ALA A 168 7.51 12.90 11.66
C ALA A 168 6.39 13.05 12.69
N ARG A 169 6.68 13.05 14.01
CA ARG A 169 5.65 13.38 15.04
C ARG A 169 5.02 14.74 14.80
N GLY A 170 5.82 15.74 14.40
CA GLY A 170 5.34 17.06 14.01
C GLY A 170 4.35 17.00 12.85
N TYR A 171 4.68 16.24 11.80
CA TYR A 171 3.82 16.06 10.63
C TYR A 171 2.52 15.33 10.98
N MET A 172 2.61 14.22 11.71
CA MET A 172 1.46 13.44 12.15
C MET A 172 0.54 14.27 13.07
N ALA A 173 1.11 15.03 14.01
CA ALA A 173 0.35 15.91 14.89
C ALA A 173 -0.30 17.09 14.14
N ALA A 174 0.38 17.65 13.13
CA ALA A 174 -0.18 18.70 12.29
C ALA A 174 -1.36 18.17 11.46
N ALA A 175 -1.26 16.94 10.95
CA ALA A 175 -2.34 16.25 10.26
C ALA A 175 -3.46 15.76 11.20
N GLY A 176 -3.15 15.54 12.48
CA GLY A 176 -4.09 14.97 13.45
C GLY A 176 -4.21 13.45 13.35
N ILE A 177 -3.17 12.76 12.88
CA ILE A 177 -3.14 11.29 12.78
C ILE A 177 -2.47 10.73 14.05
N PRO A 178 -3.18 9.96 14.88
CA PRO A 178 -2.62 9.39 16.10
C PRO A 178 -1.81 8.12 15.82
N ASP A 179 -1.13 7.63 16.84
CA ASP A 179 -0.67 6.24 16.85
C ASP A 179 -1.84 5.26 17.00
N SER A 180 -1.55 3.96 16.93
CA SER A 180 -2.51 2.85 17.02
C SER A 180 -3.24 2.77 18.36
N THR A 181 -2.77 3.49 19.39
CA THR A 181 -3.46 3.63 20.69
C THR A 181 -4.39 4.84 20.74
N GLY A 182 -4.39 5.66 19.70
CA GLY A 182 -5.16 6.91 19.62
C GLY A 182 -4.43 8.11 20.22
N ASP A 183 -3.12 8.03 20.51
CA ASP A 183 -2.35 9.15 21.05
C ASP A 183 -1.73 10.01 19.93
N LEU A 184 -2.18 11.26 19.85
CA LEU A 184 -1.65 12.25 18.89
C LEU A 184 -0.22 12.71 19.21
N ALA A 185 0.27 12.47 20.42
CA ALA A 185 1.61 12.86 20.81
C ALA A 185 2.69 11.89 20.28
N TRP A 186 2.30 10.68 19.85
CA TRP A 186 3.22 9.62 19.43
C TRP A 186 4.37 9.44 20.44
N PRO A 187 4.08 9.07 21.71
CA PRO A 187 5.11 9.04 22.74
C PRO A 187 6.19 7.99 22.45
N ASP A 188 7.36 8.12 23.08
CA ASP A 188 8.48 7.15 22.89
C ASP A 188 8.13 5.71 23.28
N ASN A 189 7.06 5.51 24.05
CA ASN A 189 6.55 4.19 24.43
C ASN A 189 5.30 3.76 23.64
N SER A 190 5.01 4.45 22.54
CA SER A 190 4.01 4.02 21.57
C SER A 190 4.41 2.64 21.02
N PRO A 191 3.47 1.70 20.82
CA PRO A 191 3.78 0.42 20.17
C PRO A 191 4.29 0.58 18.74
N ASP A 192 3.98 1.72 18.11
CA ASP A 192 4.33 2.03 16.73
C ASP A 192 5.66 2.81 16.61
N MET A 193 6.37 3.01 17.73
CA MET A 193 7.65 3.71 17.79
C MET A 193 8.75 2.69 18.03
N LEU A 194 9.36 2.18 16.95
CA LEU A 194 10.29 1.06 17.01
C LEU A 194 11.72 1.54 17.21
N ASP A 195 12.39 1.05 18.25
CA ASP A 195 13.81 1.31 18.44
C ASP A 195 14.71 0.38 17.59
N VAL A 196 16.01 0.68 17.55
CA VAL A 196 16.99 -0.09 16.76
C VAL A 196 17.03 -1.56 17.17
N ALA A 197 16.92 -1.88 18.47
CA ALA A 197 16.98 -3.26 18.93
C ALA A 197 15.69 -4.02 18.63
N GLU A 198 14.55 -3.34 18.64
CA GLU A 198 13.26 -3.88 18.21
C GLU A 198 13.22 -4.15 16.71
N LEU A 199 13.82 -3.27 15.90
CA LEU A 199 13.91 -3.44 14.45
C LEU A 199 14.88 -4.53 14.04
N SER A 200 16.07 -4.59 14.66
CA SER A 200 17.10 -5.59 14.32
C SER A 200 16.76 -7.00 14.79
N GLY A 201 15.81 -7.16 15.72
CA GLY A 201 15.48 -8.47 16.27
C GLY A 201 16.63 -9.14 17.05
N PRO A 202 16.45 -10.41 17.45
CA PRO A 202 17.41 -11.15 18.24
C PRO A 202 18.63 -11.69 17.48
N THR A 203 18.64 -11.74 16.13
CA THR A 203 19.74 -12.32 15.36
C THR A 203 20.19 -11.45 14.17
N GLU A 204 21.36 -11.77 13.60
CA GLU A 204 21.90 -11.10 12.39
C GLU A 204 21.90 -12.04 11.16
N ASP A 205 21.42 -13.28 11.33
CA ASP A 205 21.36 -14.29 10.25
C ASP A 205 19.93 -14.43 9.70
N ASN A 206 18.92 -13.94 10.43
CA ASN A 206 17.51 -13.97 10.06
C ASN A 206 16.94 -12.55 10.09
N HIS A 207 16.91 -11.91 8.93
CA HIS A 207 16.44 -10.53 8.73
C HIS A 207 14.91 -10.41 8.71
N ARG A 208 14.22 -11.26 9.48
CA ARG A 208 12.77 -11.28 9.67
C ARG A 208 12.42 -11.63 11.11
N ASP A 209 13.27 -11.26 12.07
CA ASP A 209 13.03 -11.50 13.49
C ASP A 209 12.91 -10.23 14.34
N GLY A 210 12.95 -9.06 13.69
CA GLY A 210 12.51 -7.78 14.24
C GLY A 210 10.99 -7.60 14.31
N LEU A 211 10.56 -6.51 14.96
CA LEU A 211 9.14 -6.16 15.16
C LEU A 211 8.42 -5.67 13.89
N LEU A 212 9.09 -5.64 12.74
CA LEU A 212 8.42 -5.45 11.46
C LEU A 212 7.62 -6.68 11.04
N PHE A 213 7.96 -7.84 11.61
CA PHE A 213 7.37 -9.13 11.30
C PHE A 213 6.73 -9.78 12.52
N ASP A 214 5.81 -10.71 12.27
CA ASP A 214 5.33 -11.63 13.29
C ASP A 214 6.21 -12.89 13.39
N GLU A 215 5.73 -13.91 14.12
CA GLU A 215 6.47 -15.17 14.33
C GLU A 215 6.62 -16.00 13.05
N ASP A 216 5.77 -15.79 12.04
CA ASP A 216 5.75 -16.51 10.77
C ASP A 216 6.52 -15.76 9.66
N GLY A 217 6.95 -14.52 9.94
CA GLY A 217 7.73 -13.69 9.05
C GLY A 217 6.90 -12.80 8.13
N ASP A 218 5.64 -12.54 8.50
CA ASP A 218 4.71 -11.68 7.79
C ASP A 218 4.77 -10.23 8.30
N PRO A 219 4.71 -9.22 7.40
CA PRO A 219 4.76 -7.82 7.81
C PRO A 219 3.52 -7.42 8.62
N VAL A 220 3.74 -6.70 9.73
CA VAL A 220 2.64 -6.21 10.60
C VAL A 220 2.30 -4.74 10.40
N TYR A 221 3.15 -4.00 9.69
CA TYR A 221 2.95 -2.60 9.32
C TYR A 221 2.74 -2.44 7.82
N CYS A 222 1.94 -1.45 7.46
CA CYS A 222 1.77 -0.98 6.09
C CYS A 222 2.83 0.04 5.68
N GLN A 223 3.21 0.88 6.65
CA GLN A 223 4.01 2.08 6.45
C GLN A 223 5.10 2.12 7.51
N LEU A 224 6.36 2.21 7.08
CA LEU A 224 7.49 2.46 7.96
C LEU A 224 8.18 3.76 7.56
N MET A 225 8.62 4.55 8.53
CA MET A 225 9.33 5.80 8.23
C MET A 225 10.56 6.05 9.12
N SER A 226 11.58 6.64 8.51
CA SER A 226 12.80 7.12 9.17
C SER A 226 13.12 8.55 8.73
N MET A 227 13.43 9.43 9.67
CA MET A 227 13.58 10.86 9.39
C MET A 227 15.02 11.30 9.32
N HIS A 228 15.91 10.67 10.10
CA HIS A 228 17.31 11.07 10.19
C HIS A 228 18.16 10.03 10.91
N TRP A 229 17.96 8.75 10.61
CA TRP A 229 18.91 7.74 11.08
C TRP A 229 20.27 7.98 10.43
N GLY A 230 21.33 8.03 11.23
CA GLY A 230 22.64 8.46 10.77
C GLY A 230 23.39 7.33 10.05
N VAL A 231 24.10 7.66 8.96
CA VAL A 231 24.89 6.68 8.18
C VAL A 231 25.83 5.85 9.06
N GLY A 232 26.55 6.48 10.01
CA GLY A 232 27.42 5.74 10.92
C GLY A 232 26.68 4.83 11.90
N ALA A 233 25.43 5.15 12.25
CA ALA A 233 24.59 4.26 13.06
C ALA A 233 24.12 3.06 12.24
N ALA A 234 23.82 3.27 10.95
CA ALA A 234 23.52 2.16 10.03
C ALA A 234 24.72 1.26 9.77
N GLU A 235 25.93 1.81 9.70
CA GLU A 235 27.16 1.02 9.63
C GLU A 235 27.45 0.23 10.92
N ASP A 236 27.11 0.81 12.09
CA ASP A 236 27.27 0.16 13.39
C ASP A 236 26.23 -0.95 13.62
N ASP A 237 25.01 -0.79 13.09
CA ASP A 237 23.87 -1.71 13.21
C ASP A 237 23.24 -2.03 11.84
N PRO A 238 23.95 -2.76 10.94
CA PRO A 238 23.51 -3.00 9.56
C PRO A 238 22.24 -3.86 9.44
N GLU A 239 21.90 -4.56 10.52
CA GLU A 239 20.73 -5.44 10.60
C GLU A 239 19.42 -4.70 10.38
N VAL A 240 19.29 -3.45 10.82
CA VAL A 240 18.08 -2.65 10.59
C VAL A 240 17.82 -2.47 9.09
N VAL A 241 18.86 -2.24 8.28
CA VAL A 241 18.70 -2.11 6.82
C VAL A 241 18.38 -3.46 6.19
N ALA A 242 18.93 -4.55 6.71
CA ALA A 242 18.61 -5.91 6.26
C ALA A 242 17.13 -6.25 6.51
N GLU A 243 16.63 -5.98 7.71
CA GLU A 243 15.24 -6.15 8.12
C GLU A 243 14.30 -5.27 7.27
N VAL A 244 14.65 -3.99 7.04
CA VAL A 244 13.85 -3.12 6.16
C VAL A 244 13.86 -3.59 4.70
N ARG A 245 14.97 -4.15 4.21
CA ARG A 245 15.01 -4.75 2.87
C ARG A 245 14.06 -5.95 2.78
N GLU A 246 14.08 -6.85 3.77
CA GLU A 246 13.14 -7.96 3.80
C GLU A 246 11.70 -7.50 3.97
N TYR A 247 11.45 -6.41 4.69
CA TYR A 247 10.12 -5.83 4.84
C TYR A 247 9.60 -5.37 3.47
N LEU A 248 10.46 -4.74 2.67
CA LEU A 248 10.18 -4.33 1.29
C LEU A 248 10.06 -5.49 0.29
N ASN A 249 10.32 -6.75 0.67
CA ASN A 249 9.91 -7.92 -0.12
C ASN A 249 8.41 -8.26 0.05
N ASN A 250 7.66 -7.40 0.74
CA ASN A 250 6.19 -7.45 0.92
C ASN A 250 5.54 -6.16 0.38
N PRO A 251 4.22 -6.14 0.07
CA PRO A 251 3.54 -4.99 -0.53
C PRO A 251 3.26 -3.86 0.49
N VAL A 252 4.34 -3.32 1.04
CA VAL A 252 4.40 -2.29 2.08
C VAL A 252 5.08 -1.03 1.54
N HIS A 253 5.19 0.02 2.35
CA HIS A 253 5.92 1.22 1.99
C HIS A 253 6.95 1.63 3.05
N PHE A 254 8.10 2.11 2.57
CA PHE A 254 9.15 2.71 3.39
C PHE A 254 9.42 4.15 2.96
N PHE A 255 9.36 5.08 3.92
CA PHE A 255 9.70 6.48 3.72
C PHE A 255 11.00 6.82 4.44
N ALA A 256 11.93 7.50 3.75
CA ALA A 256 13.11 8.08 4.38
C ALA A 256 13.27 9.56 4.04
N GLU A 257 13.70 10.36 5.03
CA GLU A 257 14.06 11.77 4.86
C GLU A 257 15.48 12.06 5.33
N CYS A 258 16.10 13.11 4.80
CA CYS A 258 17.42 13.60 5.18
C CYS A 258 18.48 12.47 5.21
N GLN A 259 19.19 12.30 6.34
CA GLN A 259 20.26 11.30 6.47
C GLN A 259 19.78 9.87 6.41
N ALA A 260 18.50 9.60 6.71
CA ALA A 260 17.97 8.25 6.63
C ALA A 260 18.07 7.73 5.19
N VAL A 261 17.90 8.59 4.18
CA VAL A 261 18.01 8.20 2.77
C VAL A 261 19.36 7.53 2.49
N ASN A 262 20.49 8.20 2.76
CA ASN A 262 21.80 7.57 2.56
C ASN A 262 22.07 6.42 3.54
N ALA A 263 21.54 6.48 4.76
CA ALA A 263 21.74 5.41 5.74
C ALA A 263 21.18 4.06 5.26
N PHE A 264 20.02 4.09 4.58
CA PHE A 264 19.42 2.90 3.99
C PHE A 264 19.92 2.63 2.57
N GLU A 265 20.01 3.66 1.71
CA GLU A 265 20.36 3.48 0.31
C GLU A 265 21.83 3.10 0.09
N ASN A 266 22.76 3.68 0.85
CA ASN A 266 24.20 3.51 0.58
C ASN A 266 24.86 2.37 1.36
N LEU A 267 24.10 1.61 2.17
CA LEU A 267 24.68 0.58 3.03
C LEU A 267 24.89 -0.76 2.30
N ASP A 268 26.12 -1.06 1.89
CA ASP A 268 26.48 -2.39 1.36
C ASP A 268 26.55 -3.44 2.49
N PRO A 269 25.92 -4.64 2.34
CA PRO A 269 25.27 -5.18 1.14
C PRO A 269 23.74 -5.08 1.10
N HIS A 270 23.10 -4.44 2.09
CA HIS A 270 21.63 -4.53 2.26
C HIS A 270 20.86 -3.42 1.55
N GLY A 271 21.47 -2.25 1.30
CA GLY A 271 20.88 -1.08 0.66
C GLY A 271 20.73 -1.20 -0.86
N PHE A 272 20.95 -0.09 -1.56
CA PHE A 272 20.81 0.05 -3.01
C PHE A 272 19.40 -0.28 -3.51
N PHE A 273 18.37 0.27 -2.85
CA PHE A 273 16.97 -0.04 -3.15
C PHE A 273 16.54 0.54 -4.49
N LEU A 274 16.96 1.77 -4.80
CA LEU A 274 16.53 2.54 -5.97
C LEU A 274 17.67 2.87 -6.94
N THR A 275 18.91 2.69 -6.49
CA THR A 275 20.13 3.05 -7.22
C THR A 275 21.09 1.86 -7.31
N PRO A 276 21.94 1.80 -8.36
CA PRO A 276 22.93 0.74 -8.47
C PRO A 276 24.13 0.90 -7.53
N ASN A 277 24.48 2.13 -7.13
CA ASN A 277 25.69 2.41 -6.33
C ASN A 277 25.48 3.49 -5.25
N GLY A 278 24.24 3.80 -4.88
CA GLY A 278 23.91 4.80 -3.87
C GLY A 278 23.87 6.23 -4.41
N PHE A 279 23.79 7.19 -3.50
CA PHE A 279 23.79 8.62 -3.78
C PHE A 279 25.05 9.34 -3.29
N ASP A 280 25.44 10.36 -4.05
CA ASP A 280 26.20 11.51 -3.56
C ASP A 280 25.23 12.57 -3.00
N ILE A 281 25.66 13.34 -2.00
CA ILE A 281 24.86 14.42 -1.42
C ILE A 281 25.00 15.67 -2.29
N GLY A 282 23.87 16.18 -2.79
CA GLY A 282 23.81 17.44 -3.52
C GLY A 282 23.63 18.66 -2.60
N ASP A 283 23.93 19.85 -3.13
CA ASP A 283 23.58 21.10 -2.45
C ASP A 283 22.05 21.29 -2.44
N ARG A 284 21.54 22.20 -1.60
CA ARG A 284 20.11 22.54 -1.63
C ARG A 284 19.79 23.32 -2.92
N PRO A 285 18.86 22.85 -3.77
CA PRO A 285 18.46 23.60 -4.96
C PRO A 285 17.72 24.89 -4.59
N ASP A 286 17.93 25.98 -5.32
CA ASP A 286 17.20 27.24 -5.11
C ASP A 286 15.77 27.22 -5.72
N GLY A 287 15.51 26.26 -6.60
CA GLY A 287 14.23 26.00 -7.27
C GLY A 287 14.17 24.56 -7.75
N VAL A 288 12.99 24.08 -8.14
CA VAL A 288 12.77 22.70 -8.59
C VAL A 288 11.95 22.62 -9.88
N GLU A 289 12.23 21.60 -10.69
CA GLU A 289 11.35 21.14 -11.76
C GLU A 289 10.49 19.98 -11.26
N HIS A 290 9.24 19.93 -11.73
CA HIS A 290 8.24 18.96 -11.31
C HIS A 290 7.97 17.92 -12.42
N PHE A 291 7.77 16.67 -12.02
CA PHE A 291 7.51 15.54 -12.90
C PHE A 291 6.36 14.67 -12.39
N ASN A 292 5.87 13.78 -13.25
CA ASN A 292 4.91 12.74 -12.90
C ASN A 292 3.62 13.26 -12.24
N PHE A 293 3.02 14.33 -12.78
CA PHE A 293 1.85 15.01 -12.20
C PHE A 293 0.61 14.13 -11.96
N GLY A 294 0.51 13.00 -12.66
CA GLY A 294 -0.54 12.00 -12.46
C GLY A 294 -0.28 11.06 -11.28
N SER A 295 0.91 11.13 -10.67
CA SER A 295 1.27 10.33 -9.50
C SER A 295 0.71 10.95 -8.21
N PRO A 296 0.15 10.15 -7.29
CA PRO A 296 -0.28 10.60 -5.96
C PRO A 296 0.84 11.28 -5.18
N TYR A 297 2.08 10.81 -5.37
CA TYR A 297 3.26 11.41 -4.76
C TYR A 297 3.59 12.80 -5.30
N ALA A 298 3.07 13.18 -6.47
CA ALA A 298 3.28 14.50 -7.06
C ALA A 298 2.12 15.48 -6.77
N GLN A 299 1.13 15.10 -5.97
CA GLN A 299 -0.07 15.91 -5.74
C GLN A 299 0.21 17.11 -4.82
N LEU A 300 0.30 18.28 -5.45
CA LEU A 300 0.41 19.60 -4.82
C LEU A 300 -0.35 20.66 -5.65
N ASP A 301 -0.67 21.78 -5.02
CA ASP A 301 -1.17 23.00 -5.66
C ASP A 301 -0.40 24.17 -5.07
N GLY A 302 0.32 24.92 -5.91
CA GLY A 302 1.12 26.07 -5.50
C GLY A 302 2.63 25.83 -5.43
N PRO A 303 3.40 26.86 -5.04
CA PRO A 303 4.86 26.80 -5.04
C PRO A 303 5.40 25.83 -3.97
N PHE A 304 6.44 25.08 -4.34
CA PHE A 304 7.25 24.28 -3.43
C PHE A 304 8.56 25.02 -3.11
N ALA A 305 8.99 25.01 -1.85
CA ALA A 305 10.29 25.51 -1.45
C ALA A 305 11.15 24.41 -0.80
N THR A 306 12.38 24.27 -1.28
CA THR A 306 13.38 23.36 -0.70
C THR A 306 13.87 23.89 0.65
N ILE A 307 14.26 22.97 1.51
CA ILE A 307 14.88 23.30 2.80
C ILE A 307 16.30 22.76 2.88
N GLY A 308 17.06 23.30 3.83
CA GLY A 308 18.39 22.77 4.12
C GLY A 308 18.32 21.47 4.91
N GLY A 309 19.49 20.99 5.30
CA GLY A 309 19.64 19.78 6.08
C GLY A 309 21.06 19.26 5.94
N SER A 310 21.31 18.12 6.56
CA SER A 310 22.55 17.38 6.29
C SER A 310 22.55 16.80 4.87
N GLU A 311 21.37 16.46 4.35
CA GLU A 311 21.18 15.88 3.01
C GLU A 311 19.97 16.55 2.35
N PRO A 312 20.17 17.72 1.71
CA PRO A 312 19.07 18.49 1.14
C PRO A 312 18.61 17.99 -0.24
N SER A 313 19.46 17.27 -0.97
CA SER A 313 19.17 16.66 -2.27
C SER A 313 20.16 15.52 -2.56
N TYR A 314 19.83 14.70 -3.55
CA TYR A 314 20.58 13.50 -3.90
C TYR A 314 21.02 13.53 -5.37
N THR A 315 22.24 13.08 -5.62
CA THR A 315 22.83 13.01 -6.95
C THR A 315 23.36 11.61 -7.20
N LEU A 316 23.08 11.04 -8.36
CA LEU A 316 23.63 9.76 -8.76
C LEU A 316 25.12 9.91 -9.10
N PRO A 317 25.96 8.91 -8.78
CA PRO A 317 27.34 8.87 -9.24
C PRO A 317 27.45 9.06 -10.77
N PRO A 318 28.49 9.73 -11.29
CA PRO A 318 28.58 10.01 -12.72
C PRO A 318 28.50 8.76 -13.61
N GLY A 319 27.45 8.70 -14.45
CA GLY A 319 27.20 7.60 -15.38
C GLY A 319 26.17 6.58 -14.89
N ASP A 320 25.70 6.71 -13.65
CA ASP A 320 24.61 5.92 -13.12
C ASP A 320 23.25 6.46 -13.59
N GLU A 321 22.27 5.56 -13.60
CA GLU A 321 20.85 5.84 -13.75
C GLU A 321 20.13 5.13 -12.60
N TYR A 322 18.94 5.62 -12.24
CA TYR A 322 18.06 4.89 -11.33
C TYR A 322 17.74 3.50 -11.87
N LEU A 323 17.50 2.53 -10.97
CA LEU A 323 17.17 1.17 -11.36
C LEU A 323 15.87 1.09 -12.19
N ALA A 324 14.95 2.04 -11.99
CA ALA A 324 13.76 2.24 -12.81
C ALA A 324 13.59 3.72 -13.21
N GLY A 325 13.05 3.94 -14.42
CA GLY A 325 12.72 5.28 -14.91
C GLY A 325 11.42 5.82 -14.32
N GLY A 326 11.26 7.15 -14.33
CA GLY A 326 10.04 7.82 -13.86
C GLY A 326 9.93 7.96 -12.34
N ILE A 327 11.00 7.70 -11.60
CA ILE A 327 11.05 7.72 -10.13
C ILE A 327 11.01 9.12 -9.51
N THR A 328 11.59 10.12 -10.17
CA THR A 328 11.76 11.46 -9.61
C THR A 328 10.50 12.31 -9.82
N MET A 329 10.01 12.96 -8.77
CA MET A 329 8.93 13.94 -8.83
C MET A 329 9.44 15.38 -8.76
N LEU A 330 10.54 15.63 -8.03
CA LEU A 330 11.18 16.93 -7.92
C LEU A 330 12.69 16.82 -8.15
N THR A 331 13.23 17.62 -9.07
CA THR A 331 14.68 17.77 -9.29
C THR A 331 15.07 19.24 -9.25
N GLY A 332 16.35 19.56 -9.06
CA GLY A 332 16.86 20.92 -9.11
C GLY A 332 16.52 21.63 -10.42
N GLU A 333 16.15 22.92 -10.35
CA GLU A 333 15.82 23.67 -11.57
C GLU A 333 17.03 23.76 -12.52
N GLY A 334 16.84 23.35 -13.78
CA GLY A 334 17.91 23.35 -14.78
C GLY A 334 18.92 22.21 -14.66
N THR A 335 18.69 21.22 -13.79
CA THR A 335 19.45 19.98 -13.72
C THR A 335 18.68 18.81 -14.37
N PRO A 336 19.37 17.79 -14.91
CA PRO A 336 18.70 16.57 -15.35
C PRO A 336 18.32 15.71 -14.14
N VAL A 337 17.28 14.87 -14.30
CA VAL A 337 16.95 13.80 -13.35
C VAL A 337 18.21 12.99 -12.98
N GLY A 338 18.37 12.71 -11.70
CA GLY A 338 19.56 12.09 -11.11
C GLY A 338 20.61 13.10 -10.64
N VAL A 339 20.36 14.40 -10.74
CA VAL A 339 21.24 15.47 -10.24
C VAL A 339 20.40 16.46 -9.42
N GLU A 340 20.74 16.57 -8.14
CA GLU A 340 20.00 17.42 -7.19
C GLU A 340 18.51 17.05 -7.07
N ASP A 341 18.21 15.75 -7.11
CA ASP A 341 16.85 15.23 -6.91
C ASP A 341 16.42 15.40 -5.45
N VAL A 342 15.19 15.88 -5.25
CA VAL A 342 14.64 16.21 -3.91
C VAL A 342 13.55 15.26 -3.47
N TRP A 343 12.74 14.75 -4.40
CA TRP A 343 11.61 13.87 -4.07
C TRP A 343 11.48 12.78 -5.12
N MET A 344 11.50 11.52 -4.68
CA MET A 344 11.48 10.37 -5.57
C MET A 344 10.83 9.15 -4.93
N THR A 345 10.26 8.27 -5.74
CA THR A 345 9.59 7.03 -5.30
C THR A 345 9.71 5.89 -6.30
N GLY A 346 9.93 4.67 -5.82
CA GLY A 346 10.03 3.50 -6.68
C GLY A 346 9.91 2.18 -5.93
N TYR A 347 9.71 1.10 -6.66
CA TYR A 347 9.68 -0.24 -6.09
C TYR A 347 11.08 -0.79 -5.85
N LEU A 348 11.19 -1.68 -4.87
CA LEU A 348 12.45 -2.35 -4.52
C LEU A 348 13.15 -2.93 -5.77
N ASP A 349 14.44 -2.65 -5.87
CA ASP A 349 15.35 -3.06 -6.95
C ASP A 349 14.94 -2.56 -8.36
N GLY A 350 14.06 -1.55 -8.43
CA GLY A 350 13.50 -1.05 -9.68
C GLY A 350 12.70 -2.09 -10.45
N THR A 351 12.14 -3.09 -9.76
CA THR A 351 11.50 -4.25 -10.39
C THR A 351 10.25 -3.89 -11.20
N CYS A 352 9.54 -2.82 -10.80
CA CYS A 352 8.40 -2.28 -11.52
C CYS A 352 8.52 -0.76 -11.75
N PRO A 353 7.89 -0.22 -12.80
CA PRO A 353 7.70 1.21 -12.93
C PRO A 353 6.97 1.80 -11.71
N PRO A 354 7.33 3.02 -11.26
CA PRO A 354 6.70 3.65 -10.09
C PRO A 354 5.22 4.01 -10.31
N SER A 355 4.77 4.04 -11.56
CA SER A 355 3.36 4.25 -11.93
C SER A 355 2.49 3.02 -11.79
N GLU A 356 3.07 1.82 -11.59
CA GLU A 356 2.27 0.63 -11.36
C GLU A 356 1.61 0.71 -9.97
N PRO A 357 0.31 0.37 -9.85
CA PRO A 357 -0.39 0.37 -8.58
C PRO A 357 0.17 -0.70 -7.61
N GLU A 358 0.73 -1.78 -8.16
CA GLU A 358 1.36 -2.86 -7.39
C GLU A 358 2.57 -3.44 -8.12
N CYS A 359 3.49 -4.05 -7.36
CA CYS A 359 4.66 -4.77 -7.89
C CYS A 359 4.75 -6.20 -7.35
N GLY A 360 3.64 -6.93 -7.39
CA GLY A 360 3.56 -8.28 -6.82
C GLY A 360 3.76 -8.22 -5.31
N SER A 361 4.81 -8.87 -4.80
CA SER A 361 5.15 -8.78 -3.39
C SER A 361 6.04 -7.60 -3.06
N LEU A 362 6.51 -6.78 -4.00
CA LEU A 362 7.53 -5.78 -3.68
C LEU A 362 6.92 -4.47 -3.19
N GLY A 363 7.52 -3.95 -2.12
CA GLY A 363 7.17 -2.69 -1.49
C GLY A 363 7.75 -1.49 -2.22
N LYS A 364 7.17 -0.33 -1.92
CA LYS A 364 7.56 0.96 -2.51
C LYS A 364 8.38 1.78 -1.51
N ILE A 365 9.37 2.52 -2.02
CA ILE A 365 10.30 3.33 -1.26
C ILE A 365 10.12 4.78 -1.71
N SER A 366 10.04 5.71 -0.77
CA SER A 366 10.03 7.15 -1.06
C SER A 366 11.11 7.89 -0.28
N TYR A 367 11.88 8.73 -0.99
CA TYR A 367 12.97 9.52 -0.43
C TYR A 367 12.73 11.00 -0.60
N LEU A 368 12.78 11.74 0.51
CA LEU A 368 12.63 13.19 0.57
C LEU A 368 13.92 13.85 1.07
N GLY A 369 14.49 14.73 0.27
CA GLY A 369 15.60 15.59 0.67
C GLY A 369 15.12 16.75 1.54
N GLY A 370 16.00 17.25 2.40
CA GLY A 370 15.67 18.26 3.41
C GLY A 370 15.60 17.66 4.82
N HIS A 371 15.63 18.52 5.85
CA HIS A 371 15.67 18.05 7.25
C HIS A 371 14.32 18.08 7.98
N GLU A 372 13.63 19.22 7.97
CA GLU A 372 12.37 19.43 8.69
C GLU A 372 11.57 20.53 7.97
N TYR A 373 10.65 20.13 7.10
CA TYR A 373 9.69 21.01 6.45
C TYR A 373 8.71 21.64 7.46
N SER A 374 8.23 22.84 7.14
CA SER A 374 7.31 23.57 8.01
C SER A 374 5.93 22.92 8.08
N THR A 375 5.22 23.17 9.19
CA THR A 375 3.80 22.81 9.35
C THR A 375 2.91 24.05 9.45
N ASP A 376 3.45 25.22 9.12
CA ASP A 376 2.76 26.50 9.22
C ASP A 376 1.72 26.67 8.11
N LEU A 377 0.56 27.21 8.49
CA LEU A 377 -0.55 27.51 7.57
C LEU A 377 -0.88 29.02 7.64
N PRO A 378 -1.37 29.66 6.56
CA PRO A 378 -1.81 29.05 5.29
C PRO A 378 -0.67 28.48 4.45
N ILE A 379 -0.90 27.37 3.75
CA ILE A 379 0.13 26.72 2.94
C ILE A 379 0.58 27.62 1.78
N SER A 380 -0.29 28.52 1.28
CA SER A 380 0.06 29.49 0.24
C SER A 380 1.14 30.48 0.64
N ASP A 381 1.25 30.79 1.94
CA ASP A 381 2.25 31.70 2.50
C ASP A 381 3.51 30.96 2.99
N ASN A 382 3.46 29.63 3.08
CA ASN A 382 4.51 28.76 3.62
C ASN A 382 4.84 27.65 2.61
N PRO A 383 5.52 27.95 1.50
CA PRO A 383 5.75 27.02 0.39
C PRO A 383 6.60 25.78 0.76
N ASP A 384 7.34 25.81 1.86
CA ASP A 384 8.04 24.66 2.41
C ASP A 384 7.08 23.67 3.12
N THR A 385 5.89 24.10 3.52
CA THR A 385 4.86 23.19 4.08
C THR A 385 4.37 22.17 3.05
N GLN A 386 4.60 22.41 1.76
CA GLN A 386 4.37 21.40 0.73
C GLN A 386 5.24 20.15 0.93
N GLY A 387 6.44 20.24 1.53
CA GLY A 387 7.23 19.04 1.86
C GLY A 387 6.52 18.14 2.88
N THR A 388 5.89 18.73 3.90
CA THR A 388 5.01 17.97 4.82
C THR A 388 3.82 17.36 4.07
N ARG A 389 3.25 18.07 3.10
CA ARG A 389 2.19 17.51 2.24
C ARG A 389 2.68 16.29 1.45
N LEU A 390 3.88 16.33 0.88
CA LEU A 390 4.46 15.19 0.15
C LEU A 390 4.71 13.98 1.07
N PHE A 391 5.19 14.22 2.29
CA PHE A 391 5.27 13.19 3.33
C PHE A 391 3.88 12.59 3.60
N LEU A 392 2.85 13.41 3.83
CA LEU A 392 1.49 12.94 4.11
C LEU A 392 0.84 12.21 2.93
N ASN A 393 1.12 12.63 1.69
CA ASN A 393 0.70 11.90 0.48
C ASN A 393 1.22 10.45 0.51
N SER A 394 2.48 10.26 0.92
CA SER A 394 3.11 8.94 0.92
C SER A 394 2.46 7.93 1.86
N LEU A 395 1.77 8.40 2.91
CA LEU A 395 1.08 7.53 3.87
C LEU A 395 -0.06 6.74 3.23
N PHE A 396 -0.72 7.31 2.22
CA PHE A 396 -1.91 6.73 1.60
C PHE A 396 -1.62 5.97 0.33
N GLU A 397 -0.35 5.79 -0.02
CA GLU A 397 0.00 5.08 -1.25
C GLU A 397 0.29 3.59 -1.01
N ALA A 398 0.81 3.20 0.15
CA ALA A 398 1.10 1.79 0.45
C ALA A 398 -0.03 0.88 -0.07
N PRO A 399 0.29 -0.15 -0.88
CA PRO A 399 -0.73 -0.96 -1.54
C PRO A 399 -1.84 -1.45 -0.60
N CYS A 400 -1.49 -1.80 0.64
CA CYS A 400 -2.43 -2.23 1.67
C CYS A 400 -3.56 -1.22 2.01
N ALA A 401 -3.39 0.08 1.71
CA ALA A 401 -4.41 1.11 1.92
C ALA A 401 -5.45 1.15 0.79
N THR A 402 -5.10 0.57 -0.36
CA THR A 402 -5.89 0.58 -1.61
C THR A 402 -6.73 -0.69 -1.75
N VAL A 403 -7.77 -0.62 -2.59
CA VAL A 403 -8.60 -1.79 -2.90
C VAL A 403 -7.82 -2.89 -3.62
N ASP A 404 -6.84 -2.50 -4.43
CA ASP A 404 -6.05 -3.43 -5.24
C ASP A 404 -5.15 -4.26 -4.32
N GLY A 405 -4.49 -3.60 -3.34
CA GLY A 405 -3.56 -4.27 -2.43
C GLY A 405 -4.21 -5.00 -1.25
N LEU A 406 -5.51 -5.28 -1.30
CA LEU A 406 -6.18 -6.14 -0.32
C LEU A 406 -5.80 -7.63 -0.53
N PRO A 407 -5.76 -8.44 0.55
CA PRO A 407 -5.48 -9.85 0.43
C PRO A 407 -6.59 -10.60 -0.34
N SER A 408 -6.19 -11.45 -1.29
CA SER A 408 -7.08 -12.32 -2.06
C SER A 408 -7.27 -13.65 -1.34
N LEU A 409 -8.23 -13.69 -0.44
CA LEU A 409 -8.53 -14.86 0.39
C LEU A 409 -9.58 -15.77 -0.26
N ASN A 410 -9.36 -17.08 -0.21
CA ASN A 410 -10.34 -18.10 -0.58
C ASN A 410 -10.76 -18.89 0.65
N LEU A 411 -12.06 -19.09 0.82
CA LEU A 411 -12.63 -19.87 1.92
C LEU A 411 -13.74 -20.79 1.39
N ALA A 412 -13.64 -22.07 1.71
CA ALA A 412 -14.62 -23.07 1.30
C ALA A 412 -15.02 -23.98 2.47
N THR A 413 -16.30 -24.32 2.54
CA THR A 413 -16.83 -25.31 3.48
C THR A 413 -17.36 -26.51 2.72
N ALA A 414 -17.02 -27.71 3.18
CA ALA A 414 -17.46 -28.97 2.60
C ALA A 414 -18.02 -29.89 3.69
N ALA A 415 -19.08 -30.62 3.34
CA ALA A 415 -19.66 -31.66 4.16
C ALA A 415 -20.28 -32.72 3.22
N PRO A 416 -20.48 -33.98 3.68
CA PRO A 416 -21.18 -34.99 2.90
C PRO A 416 -22.59 -34.53 2.51
N ALA A 417 -22.93 -34.56 1.23
CA ALA A 417 -24.29 -34.19 0.78
C ALA A 417 -25.40 -35.07 1.41
N PHE A 418 -25.05 -36.29 1.83
CA PHE A 418 -25.92 -37.22 2.52
C PHE A 418 -25.16 -38.06 3.54
N THR A 419 -25.79 -38.38 4.66
CA THR A 419 -25.27 -39.30 5.68
C THR A 419 -26.38 -40.20 6.23
N MET A 420 -26.00 -41.43 6.61
CA MET A 420 -26.84 -42.35 7.39
C MET A 420 -26.41 -42.43 8.86
N VAL A 421 -25.32 -41.75 9.23
CA VAL A 421 -24.81 -41.69 10.59
C VAL A 421 -24.93 -40.26 11.13
N PRO A 422 -25.24 -40.09 12.42
CA PRO A 422 -25.49 -38.77 12.99
C PRO A 422 -24.21 -37.93 13.16
N ASP A 423 -23.04 -38.56 13.32
CA ASP A 423 -21.76 -37.84 13.37
C ASP A 423 -21.31 -37.45 11.95
N VAL A 424 -21.22 -36.15 11.71
CA VAL A 424 -20.80 -35.57 10.43
C VAL A 424 -19.55 -34.73 10.63
N GLU A 425 -18.52 -35.05 9.86
CA GLU A 425 -17.34 -34.21 9.71
C GLU A 425 -17.62 -33.12 8.67
N VAL A 426 -17.31 -31.88 9.05
CA VAL A 426 -17.39 -30.69 8.21
C VAL A 426 -15.97 -30.14 8.07
N ASP A 427 -15.53 -29.98 6.83
CA ASP A 427 -14.22 -29.45 6.47
C ASP A 427 -14.33 -28.00 6.05
N VAL A 428 -13.33 -27.20 6.43
CA VAL A 428 -13.19 -25.80 6.07
C VAL A 428 -11.76 -25.56 5.58
N THR A 429 -11.63 -25.22 4.31
CA THR A 429 -10.35 -24.93 3.65
C THR A 429 -10.22 -23.43 3.45
N TYR A 430 -9.06 -22.88 3.79
CA TYR A 430 -8.73 -21.46 3.58
C TYR A 430 -7.35 -21.31 2.95
N VAL A 431 -7.15 -20.26 2.16
CA VAL A 431 -5.85 -19.88 1.61
C VAL A 431 -5.82 -18.41 1.24
N ASN A 432 -4.68 -17.74 1.47
CA ASN A 432 -4.36 -16.45 0.88
C ASN A 432 -3.63 -16.66 -0.45
N ALA A 433 -4.23 -16.21 -1.55
CA ALA A 433 -3.72 -16.38 -2.90
C ALA A 433 -3.03 -15.12 -3.45
N SER A 434 -2.72 -14.15 -2.58
CA SER A 434 -2.04 -12.90 -2.93
C SER A 434 -0.79 -12.68 -2.09
N ALA A 435 -0.01 -11.65 -2.43
CA ALA A 435 1.16 -11.26 -1.65
C ALA A 435 0.84 -10.39 -0.43
N ALA A 436 -0.36 -9.83 -0.34
CA ALA A 436 -0.77 -9.00 0.79
C ALA A 436 -1.16 -9.88 1.98
N THR A 437 -0.70 -9.53 3.18
CA THR A 437 -0.99 -10.28 4.40
C THR A 437 -2.39 -9.95 4.93
N ALA A 438 -3.14 -10.97 5.33
CA ALA A 438 -4.34 -10.80 6.13
C ALA A 438 -3.98 -10.95 7.62
N LEU A 439 -4.08 -9.87 8.39
CA LEU A 439 -3.65 -9.84 9.79
C LEU A 439 -4.70 -10.46 10.72
N ASP A 440 -4.26 -11.02 11.84
CA ASP A 440 -5.10 -11.47 12.96
C ASP A 440 -6.27 -12.37 12.55
N ALA A 441 -6.05 -13.28 11.59
CA ALA A 441 -7.10 -14.09 11.00
C ALA A 441 -7.71 -15.08 12.00
N VAL A 442 -9.04 -15.13 12.04
CA VAL A 442 -9.84 -16.00 12.89
C VAL A 442 -10.87 -16.73 12.04
N LEU A 443 -10.78 -18.06 12.01
CA LEU A 443 -11.75 -18.90 11.35
C LEU A 443 -12.88 -19.27 12.30
N ARG A 444 -14.13 -19.00 11.91
CA ARG A 444 -15.35 -19.33 12.66
C ARG A 444 -16.26 -20.20 11.82
N ALA A 445 -16.57 -21.40 12.30
CA ALA A 445 -17.54 -22.29 11.66
C ALA A 445 -18.82 -22.37 12.49
N GLN A 446 -19.94 -21.99 11.88
CA GLN A 446 -21.24 -21.98 12.53
C GLN A 446 -21.79 -23.40 12.65
N LEU A 447 -22.24 -23.79 13.84
CA LEU A 447 -22.99 -25.02 14.02
C LEU A 447 -24.40 -24.86 13.43
N PRO A 448 -24.89 -25.84 12.67
CA PRO A 448 -26.28 -25.84 12.24
C PRO A 448 -27.23 -25.82 13.45
N PRO A 449 -28.42 -25.20 13.33
CA PRO A 449 -29.38 -25.18 14.43
C PRO A 449 -29.74 -26.59 14.92
N ASN A 450 -29.83 -26.75 16.23
CA ASN A 450 -30.17 -28.02 16.91
C ASN A 450 -29.14 -29.15 16.74
N THR A 451 -27.89 -28.89 16.38
CA THR A 451 -26.82 -29.91 16.41
C THR A 451 -26.00 -29.81 17.70
N SER A 452 -25.15 -30.81 17.96
CA SER A 452 -24.19 -30.75 19.07
C SER A 452 -22.75 -30.90 18.59
N PHE A 453 -21.84 -30.15 19.20
CA PHE A 453 -20.40 -30.23 18.90
C PHE A 453 -19.80 -31.51 19.49
N VAL A 454 -19.00 -32.23 18.68
CA VAL A 454 -18.29 -33.44 19.12
C VAL A 454 -16.79 -33.16 19.28
N SER A 455 -16.13 -32.67 18.23
CA SER A 455 -14.68 -32.40 18.25
C SER A 455 -14.26 -31.44 17.13
N ALA A 456 -13.06 -30.88 17.23
CA ALA A 456 -12.42 -30.09 16.19
C ALA A 456 -10.93 -30.42 16.09
N THR A 457 -10.34 -30.22 14.90
CA THR A 457 -8.90 -30.34 14.67
C THR A 457 -8.14 -29.12 15.17
N GLU A 458 -6.82 -29.23 15.30
CA GLU A 458 -5.88 -28.11 15.51
C GLU A 458 -6.31 -27.09 16.59
N GLY A 459 -6.82 -27.60 17.72
CA GLY A 459 -7.16 -26.76 18.86
C GLY A 459 -8.45 -25.93 18.72
N GLY A 460 -9.28 -26.20 17.70
CA GLY A 460 -10.58 -25.53 17.53
C GLY A 460 -11.46 -25.64 18.77
N MET A 461 -12.02 -24.51 19.22
CA MET A 461 -12.82 -24.43 20.43
C MET A 461 -14.25 -24.01 20.12
N LEU A 462 -15.22 -24.68 20.75
CA LEU A 462 -16.61 -24.23 20.71
C LEU A 462 -16.79 -22.99 21.58
N VAL A 463 -17.19 -21.88 20.96
CA VAL A 463 -17.54 -20.61 21.63
C VAL A 463 -18.97 -20.26 21.22
N GLY A 464 -19.91 -20.43 22.15
CA GLY A 464 -21.34 -20.30 21.83
C GLY A 464 -21.77 -21.43 20.88
N ASP A 465 -22.18 -21.06 19.68
CA ASP A 465 -22.61 -21.92 18.57
C ASP A 465 -21.65 -21.89 17.38
N GLU A 466 -20.41 -21.43 17.58
CA GLU A 466 -19.35 -21.44 16.57
C GLU A 466 -18.13 -22.24 17.05
N VAL A 467 -17.50 -22.97 16.13
CA VAL A 467 -16.15 -23.52 16.34
C VAL A 467 -15.14 -22.50 15.84
N VAL A 468 -14.21 -22.10 16.71
CA VAL A 468 -13.27 -21.00 16.45
C VAL A 468 -11.83 -21.50 16.44
N TRP A 469 -11.08 -21.13 15.41
CA TRP A 469 -9.63 -21.30 15.29
C TRP A 469 -8.96 -19.93 15.17
N GLN A 470 -7.93 -19.69 15.99
CA GLN A 470 -7.03 -18.54 15.85
C GLN A 470 -5.96 -18.95 14.85
N LEU A 471 -5.93 -18.31 13.68
CA LEU A 471 -5.00 -18.66 12.62
C LEU A 471 -3.71 -17.82 12.68
N GLY A 472 -3.76 -16.62 13.26
CA GLY A 472 -2.65 -15.67 13.19
C GLY A 472 -2.72 -14.87 11.89
N ASN A 473 -1.61 -14.29 11.46
CA ASN A 473 -1.58 -13.69 10.13
C ASN A 473 -1.62 -14.78 9.06
N LEU A 474 -2.10 -14.41 7.87
CA LEU A 474 -2.06 -15.27 6.69
C LEU A 474 -1.29 -14.52 5.62
N GLY A 475 -0.02 -14.88 5.49
CA GLY A 475 0.91 -14.39 4.49
C GLY A 475 0.65 -14.92 3.09
N ALA A 476 1.59 -14.66 2.19
CA ALA A 476 1.50 -15.11 0.82
C ALA A 476 1.48 -16.65 0.70
N ASP A 477 0.52 -17.18 -0.05
CA ASP A 477 0.31 -18.62 -0.28
C ASP A 477 0.01 -19.45 0.99
N GLU A 478 -0.20 -18.80 2.14
CA GLU A 478 -0.51 -19.48 3.39
C GLU A 478 -1.96 -19.95 3.46
N GLY A 479 -2.18 -21.15 3.95
CA GLY A 479 -3.50 -21.76 4.00
C GLY A 479 -3.51 -23.11 4.71
N GLY A 480 -4.71 -23.69 4.83
CA GLY A 480 -4.86 -25.00 5.42
C GLY A 480 -6.31 -25.47 5.51
N ASP A 481 -6.46 -26.66 6.10
CA ASP A 481 -7.74 -27.30 6.36
C ASP A 481 -8.01 -27.34 7.86
N ARG A 482 -9.26 -27.08 8.25
CA ARG A 482 -9.78 -27.30 9.59
C ARG A 482 -11.04 -28.13 9.49
N SER A 483 -11.24 -29.02 10.46
CA SER A 483 -12.39 -29.91 10.46
C SER A 483 -13.02 -29.93 11.84
N PHE A 484 -14.34 -30.04 11.87
CA PHE A 484 -15.10 -30.25 13.10
C PHE A 484 -16.19 -31.29 12.88
N VAL A 485 -16.51 -32.00 13.95
CA VAL A 485 -17.53 -33.04 13.95
C VAL A 485 -18.72 -32.54 14.73
N ILE A 486 -19.90 -32.67 14.12
CA ILE A 486 -21.20 -32.39 14.73
C ILE A 486 -22.02 -33.66 14.81
N ASP A 487 -22.82 -33.80 15.86
CA ASP A 487 -23.85 -34.82 16.01
C ASP A 487 -25.21 -34.23 15.62
N LEU A 488 -25.87 -34.90 14.67
CA LEU A 488 -27.19 -34.55 14.15
C LEU A 488 -28.27 -35.36 14.90
N PRO A 489 -29.13 -34.74 15.72
CA PRO A 489 -30.01 -35.50 16.61
C PRO A 489 -31.21 -36.15 15.91
N GLU A 490 -31.66 -35.60 14.78
CA GLU A 490 -32.83 -36.07 14.05
C GLU A 490 -32.58 -36.04 12.53
N HIS A 491 -33.29 -36.88 11.78
CA HIS A 491 -33.25 -36.84 10.31
C HIS A 491 -33.73 -35.48 9.80
N GLY A 492 -33.01 -34.91 8.83
CA GLY A 492 -33.27 -33.56 8.36
C GLY A 492 -32.17 -33.03 7.46
N LEU A 493 -32.36 -31.80 6.99
CA LEU A 493 -31.38 -31.06 6.21
C LEU A 493 -30.65 -30.09 7.14
N TYR A 494 -29.32 -30.07 7.06
CA TYR A 494 -28.46 -29.24 7.88
C TYR A 494 -27.52 -28.42 7.00
N ASP A 495 -27.45 -27.12 7.29
CA ASP A 495 -26.60 -26.17 6.57
C ASP A 495 -25.37 -25.85 7.44
N SER A 496 -24.19 -26.12 6.91
CA SER A 496 -22.90 -25.77 7.54
C SER A 496 -22.21 -24.68 6.73
N SER A 497 -21.67 -23.68 7.40
CA SER A 497 -20.90 -22.60 6.78
C SER A 497 -19.84 -22.09 7.74
N ALA A 498 -18.88 -21.35 7.21
CA ALA A 498 -17.84 -20.69 7.98
C ALA A 498 -17.67 -19.24 7.53
N ALA A 499 -16.93 -18.48 8.32
CA ALA A 499 -16.46 -17.15 8.02
C ALA A 499 -15.01 -17.02 8.49
N LEU A 500 -14.22 -16.28 7.73
CA LEU A 500 -12.86 -15.89 8.09
C LEU A 500 -12.89 -14.40 8.41
N ASP A 501 -12.72 -14.05 9.69
CA ASP A 501 -12.48 -12.67 10.08
C ASP A 501 -10.99 -12.39 10.00
N TYR A 502 -10.61 -11.20 9.57
CA TYR A 502 -9.23 -10.76 9.47
C TYR A 502 -9.15 -9.24 9.50
N ARG A 503 -7.94 -8.70 9.59
CA ARG A 503 -7.66 -7.28 9.57
C ARG A 503 -6.71 -6.94 8.42
N VAL A 504 -6.88 -5.75 7.85
CA VAL A 504 -5.91 -5.12 6.95
C VAL A 504 -5.74 -3.69 7.43
N GLY A 505 -4.51 -3.26 7.70
CA GLY A 505 -4.26 -1.99 8.39
C GLY A 505 -5.04 -1.94 9.71
N LEU A 506 -5.89 -0.93 9.90
CA LEU A 506 -6.77 -0.81 11.07
C LEU A 506 -8.19 -1.38 10.87
N ASN A 507 -8.52 -1.87 9.68
CA ASN A 507 -9.88 -2.22 9.28
C ASN A 507 -10.12 -3.73 9.41
N ASN A 508 -11.26 -4.09 10.00
CA ASN A 508 -11.68 -5.49 10.12
C ASN A 508 -12.56 -5.90 8.94
N PHE A 509 -12.35 -7.12 8.45
CA PHE A 509 -13.07 -7.72 7.34
C PHE A 509 -13.59 -9.10 7.73
N THR A 510 -14.63 -9.55 7.02
CA THR A 510 -15.18 -10.90 7.15
C THR A 510 -15.42 -11.48 5.77
N LEU A 511 -14.81 -12.63 5.49
CA LEU A 511 -15.05 -13.42 4.28
C LEU A 511 -15.94 -14.63 4.62
N PRO A 512 -17.21 -14.68 4.16
CA PRO A 512 -18.04 -15.86 4.32
C PRO A 512 -17.63 -16.97 3.34
N SER A 513 -17.80 -18.23 3.76
CA SER A 513 -17.67 -19.39 2.88
C SER A 513 -18.97 -19.70 2.14
N ASN A 514 -18.93 -20.69 1.23
CA ASN A 514 -20.13 -21.31 0.72
C ASN A 514 -20.89 -22.10 1.81
N VAL A 515 -22.19 -22.34 1.60
CA VAL A 515 -22.98 -23.22 2.46
C VAL A 515 -22.87 -24.67 1.96
N ALA A 516 -22.47 -25.59 2.83
CA ALA A 516 -22.51 -27.03 2.59
C ALA A 516 -23.78 -27.63 3.21
N GLN A 517 -24.54 -28.38 2.41
CA GLN A 517 -25.80 -28.99 2.82
C GLN A 517 -25.66 -30.49 3.04
N THR A 518 -26.06 -30.96 4.21
CA THR A 518 -26.05 -32.38 4.58
C THR A 518 -27.47 -32.87 4.85
N LEU A 519 -27.94 -33.86 4.08
CA LEU A 519 -29.17 -34.58 4.38
C LEU A 519 -28.87 -35.80 5.28
N TYR A 520 -29.40 -35.79 6.50
CA TYR A 520 -29.37 -36.96 7.39
C TYR A 520 -30.66 -37.78 7.25
N GLY A 521 -30.55 -39.05 6.86
CA GLY A 521 -31.69 -39.95 6.74
C GLY A 521 -31.31 -41.42 6.49
N ASP A 522 -32.32 -42.28 6.40
CA ASP A 522 -32.14 -43.73 6.23
C ASP A 522 -31.77 -44.17 4.80
N GLU A 523 -32.08 -43.34 3.80
CA GLU A 523 -31.86 -43.65 2.39
C GLU A 523 -31.41 -42.38 1.65
N PRO A 524 -30.38 -42.47 0.77
CA PRO A 524 -29.98 -41.34 -0.06
C PRO A 524 -31.15 -40.89 -0.93
N PRO A 525 -31.23 -39.59 -1.30
CA PRO A 525 -32.27 -39.11 -2.19
C PRO A 525 -32.21 -39.91 -3.49
N GLY A 526 -33.29 -40.62 -3.80
CA GLY A 526 -33.37 -41.47 -4.99
C GLY A 526 -32.98 -40.68 -6.23
N ASP A 527 -32.12 -41.26 -7.07
CA ASP A 527 -31.94 -40.77 -8.42
C ASP A 527 -33.32 -40.71 -9.07
N GLY A 528 -33.66 -39.57 -9.65
CA GLY A 528 -34.97 -39.32 -10.26
C GLY A 528 -35.26 -40.17 -11.50
N ASP A 529 -34.78 -41.41 -11.58
CA ASP A 529 -35.18 -42.41 -12.56
C ASP A 529 -36.50 -43.02 -12.09
N GLY A 530 -37.54 -42.19 -12.11
CA GLY A 530 -38.91 -42.65 -12.01
C GLY A 530 -39.21 -43.58 -13.18
N ASP A 531 -39.09 -44.89 -12.94
CA ASP A 531 -39.77 -45.92 -13.74
C ASP A 531 -41.28 -45.71 -13.58
N GLY A 532 -41.80 -44.77 -14.36
CA GLY A 532 -43.21 -44.57 -14.58
C GLY A 532 -43.78 -45.80 -15.25
N ASP A 533 -44.40 -46.66 -14.46
CA ASP A 533 -45.32 -47.71 -14.91
C ASP A 533 -46.39 -47.08 -15.83
N GLY A 534 -46.22 -47.29 -17.14
CA GLY A 534 -47.06 -46.77 -18.20
C GLY A 534 -47.32 -47.84 -19.24
N GLY A 535 -48.27 -48.74 -18.93
CA GLY A 535 -48.64 -49.83 -19.83
C GLY A 535 -49.34 -49.40 -21.12
N SER A 536 -49.30 -50.34 -22.08
CA SER A 536 -50.17 -50.56 -23.26
C SER A 536 -49.60 -50.15 -24.61
N GLY A 537 -49.51 -51.12 -25.53
CA GLY A 537 -49.72 -50.87 -26.96
C GLY A 537 -48.89 -51.71 -27.90
N ASP A 538 -49.41 -52.89 -28.27
CA ASP A 538 -48.98 -53.69 -29.41
C ASP A 538 -48.92 -52.89 -30.73
N GLY A 539 -48.04 -53.27 -31.66
CA GLY A 539 -48.19 -52.89 -33.06
C GLY A 539 -46.95 -53.04 -33.95
N ASP A 540 -46.73 -54.27 -34.44
CA ASP A 540 -46.28 -54.68 -35.78
C ASP A 540 -45.29 -53.81 -36.60
N GLY A 541 -44.23 -54.44 -37.12
CA GLY A 541 -43.59 -53.97 -38.37
C GLY A 541 -42.14 -54.37 -38.58
N ASP A 542 -41.94 -55.58 -39.09
CA ASP A 542 -40.69 -56.20 -39.54
C ASP A 542 -40.08 -55.51 -40.81
N PRO A 543 -38.95 -55.94 -41.40
CA PRO A 543 -37.68 -55.19 -41.46
C PRO A 543 -37.20 -54.87 -42.90
N ALA A 544 -36.10 -54.11 -43.05
CA ALA A 544 -35.02 -54.33 -44.03
C ALA A 544 -34.14 -53.09 -44.19
N GLY A 545 -32.82 -53.31 -44.29
CA GLY A 545 -31.92 -52.31 -44.89
C GLY A 545 -30.47 -52.42 -44.45
N ASP A 546 -29.80 -53.50 -44.82
CA ASP A 546 -28.33 -53.58 -44.85
C ASP A 546 -27.75 -52.49 -45.77
N GLY A 547 -26.58 -51.95 -45.41
CA GLY A 547 -25.88 -50.96 -46.24
C GLY A 547 -24.51 -50.57 -45.70
N ASP A 548 -23.55 -51.47 -45.89
CA ASP A 548 -22.11 -51.35 -45.68
C ASP A 548 -21.43 -50.09 -46.26
N GLY A 549 -20.28 -49.77 -45.67
CA GLY A 549 -19.12 -49.21 -46.36
C GLY A 549 -18.96 -47.70 -46.19
N GLY A 550 -17.84 -47.17 -45.73
CA GLY A 550 -16.47 -47.66 -45.88
C GLY A 550 -15.62 -46.51 -46.41
N SER A 551 -14.75 -46.01 -45.53
CA SER A 551 -13.44 -45.41 -45.74
C SER A 551 -13.10 -44.61 -47.02
N SER A 552 -12.35 -43.53 -46.72
CA SER A 552 -11.06 -43.16 -47.32
C SER A 552 -11.02 -41.89 -48.19
N ALA A 553 -10.25 -40.95 -47.63
CA ALA A 553 -9.09 -40.28 -48.21
C ALA A 553 -9.24 -39.47 -49.50
N GLY A 554 -8.69 -38.25 -49.43
CA GLY A 554 -7.76 -37.78 -50.46
C GLY A 554 -7.89 -36.32 -50.82
N GLU A 555 -6.77 -35.61 -50.61
CA GLU A 555 -6.21 -34.60 -51.54
C GLU A 555 -6.95 -33.25 -51.61
N THR A 556 -6.35 -32.07 -51.79
CA THR A 556 -4.99 -31.57 -52.09
C THR A 556 -5.14 -30.04 -51.95
N GLY A 557 -4.19 -29.32 -51.36
CA GLY A 557 -3.26 -28.49 -52.14
C GLY A 557 -3.76 -27.04 -52.25
N ASP A 558 -2.95 -26.04 -51.87
CA ASP A 558 -2.16 -25.30 -52.84
C ASP A 558 -1.22 -24.31 -52.15
N ASP A 559 -0.09 -24.10 -52.80
CA ASP A 559 1.12 -23.40 -52.39
C ASP A 559 1.14 -21.92 -52.81
N GLY A 560 2.12 -21.20 -52.25
CA GLY A 560 2.82 -20.09 -52.90
C GLY A 560 2.50 -18.73 -52.28
N GLY A 561 3.42 -18.07 -51.56
CA GLY A 561 4.76 -17.65 -52.00
C GLY A 561 4.66 -16.19 -52.51
N ASP A 562 5.59 -15.26 -52.32
CA ASP A 562 6.99 -15.34 -51.95
C ASP A 562 7.53 -13.89 -51.80
N GLN A 563 8.53 -13.72 -50.92
CA GLN A 563 9.71 -12.81 -50.95
C GLN A 563 9.59 -11.31 -51.38
N GLY A 564 10.36 -10.35 -50.83
CA GLY A 564 11.54 -10.37 -49.97
C GLY A 564 12.45 -9.13 -50.24
N GLY A 565 13.36 -8.81 -49.30
CA GLY A 565 14.60 -8.02 -49.50
C GLY A 565 14.51 -6.50 -49.26
N THR A 566 15.01 -5.88 -48.17
CA THR A 566 16.39 -5.62 -47.65
C THR A 566 17.13 -4.38 -48.19
N ALA A 567 17.64 -3.60 -47.20
CA ALA A 567 18.94 -2.90 -47.09
C ALA A 567 19.09 -1.38 -47.43
N GLU A 568 19.42 -0.63 -46.37
CA GLU A 568 20.53 0.35 -46.15
C GLU A 568 20.85 1.50 -47.15
N ASP A 569 20.81 2.77 -46.66
CA ASP A 569 21.99 3.59 -46.23
C ASP A 569 21.95 5.10 -46.60
N THR A 570 22.43 5.94 -45.65
CA THR A 570 23.01 7.31 -45.70
C THR A 570 22.33 8.56 -46.32
N GLY A 571 22.26 9.65 -45.51
CA GLY A 571 23.14 10.84 -45.69
C GLY A 571 22.56 12.25 -46.01
N GLY A 572 22.74 13.20 -45.07
CA GLY A 572 22.99 14.67 -45.26
C GLY A 572 21.79 15.63 -45.35
N ASP A 573 21.82 16.94 -45.01
CA ASP A 573 22.78 17.87 -44.39
C ASP A 573 22.07 19.25 -44.16
N SER A 574 22.59 20.02 -43.19
CA SER A 574 22.66 21.49 -42.98
C SER A 574 21.47 22.48 -43.00
N GLY A 575 21.46 23.33 -41.95
CA GLY A 575 20.86 24.66 -41.91
C GLY A 575 21.31 25.45 -40.67
N THR A 576 22.28 26.35 -40.85
CA THR A 576 22.93 27.20 -39.84
C THR A 576 22.28 28.59 -39.73
N GLY A 577 22.42 29.23 -38.56
CA GLY A 577 22.16 30.66 -38.35
C GLY A 577 22.92 31.19 -37.13
N SER A 578 23.80 32.16 -37.34
CA SER A 578 24.74 32.75 -36.38
C SER A 578 24.77 34.28 -36.50
N ASP A 579 24.86 35.02 -35.38
CA ASP A 579 25.67 36.25 -35.14
C ASP A 579 25.13 37.01 -33.89
N ARG A 580 25.89 37.16 -32.78
CA ARG A 580 26.92 38.18 -32.40
C ARG A 580 26.39 39.46 -31.75
N GLY A 581 26.87 39.75 -30.53
CA GLY A 581 26.93 41.08 -29.90
C GLY A 581 27.52 41.03 -28.48
N ALA A 582 28.52 41.85 -28.18
CA ALA A 582 29.45 41.74 -27.05
C ALA A 582 29.40 42.93 -26.06
N ALA A 583 29.92 42.70 -24.83
CA ALA A 583 30.51 43.62 -23.82
C ALA A 583 29.60 44.77 -23.27
N ASP A 584 29.68 45.25 -22.01
CA ASP A 584 30.84 45.54 -21.15
C ASP A 584 30.42 45.77 -19.66
N ALA A 585 31.46 45.78 -18.81
CA ALA A 585 31.70 45.89 -17.37
C ALA A 585 30.81 46.64 -16.34
N GLY A 586 31.01 46.22 -15.07
CA GLY A 586 31.04 47.05 -13.85
C GLY A 586 30.42 46.37 -12.60
N ALA A 587 31.11 45.61 -11.74
CA ALA A 587 32.14 45.94 -10.74
C ALA A 587 31.62 45.99 -9.28
N GLU A 588 32.44 45.38 -8.39
CA GLU A 588 32.51 45.46 -6.92
C GLU A 588 31.53 44.57 -6.12
N GLY A 589 31.92 43.66 -5.22
CA GLY A 589 33.21 43.31 -4.63
C GLY A 589 33.01 42.91 -3.16
N CYS A 590 33.53 41.74 -2.73
CA CYS A 590 34.27 41.54 -1.47
C CYS A 590 34.52 40.05 -1.21
N SER A 591 35.80 39.69 -1.26
CA SER A 591 36.40 38.41 -0.85
C SER A 591 36.35 38.20 0.67
N CYS A 592 36.42 36.94 1.12
CA CYS A 592 37.54 36.45 1.91
C CYS A 592 37.54 34.91 2.01
N THR A 593 38.76 34.38 1.93
CA THR A 593 39.19 33.00 1.69
C THR A 593 39.31 32.13 2.95
N THR A 594 39.16 30.83 2.70
CA THR A 594 39.47 29.64 3.52
C THR A 594 40.95 29.51 3.91
N GLY A 595 41.23 28.83 5.02
CA GLY A 595 42.57 28.33 5.36
C GLY A 595 42.57 27.35 6.54
N GLN A 596 43.01 26.11 6.27
CA GLN A 596 43.29 25.02 7.22
C GLN A 596 44.83 24.68 7.18
N PRO A 597 45.40 23.69 7.90
CA PRO A 597 46.08 23.78 9.21
C PRO A 597 47.58 23.33 9.23
N GLY A 598 48.28 23.43 10.39
CA GLY A 598 49.43 22.55 10.73
C GLY A 598 50.61 23.07 11.61
N ASP A 599 50.66 22.60 12.87
CA ASP A 599 51.82 22.12 13.68
C ASP A 599 52.91 23.09 14.29
N PRO A 600 53.82 22.67 15.22
CA PRO A 600 53.72 22.82 16.70
C PRO A 600 54.96 23.49 17.37
N SER A 601 54.82 24.00 18.62
CA SER A 601 55.94 24.05 19.60
C SER A 601 55.53 24.53 21.01
N THR A 602 55.74 23.68 22.02
CA THR A 602 55.82 23.96 23.48
C THR A 602 57.06 24.80 23.86
N PRO A 603 57.13 25.52 25.02
CA PRO A 603 57.08 24.93 26.38
C PRO A 603 56.43 25.75 27.53
N ALA A 604 56.25 25.07 28.67
CA ALA A 604 55.64 25.49 29.96
C ALA A 604 56.39 26.60 30.74
N PRO A 605 55.80 27.13 31.84
CA PRO A 605 56.28 26.73 33.18
C PRO A 605 55.30 26.75 34.39
N LEU A 606 55.60 25.87 35.37
CA LEU A 606 55.68 26.03 36.84
C LEU A 606 54.47 26.46 37.73
N GLY A 607 53.84 25.48 38.42
CA GLY A 607 53.90 25.21 39.88
C GLY A 607 53.18 26.10 40.93
N TRP A 608 52.50 25.47 41.91
CA TRP A 608 52.75 25.52 43.39
C TRP A 608 51.63 24.81 44.24
N LEU A 609 52.04 23.73 44.95
CA LEU A 609 51.76 23.22 46.33
C LEU A 609 50.36 22.91 46.95
N LEU A 610 50.31 21.65 47.46
CA LEU A 610 49.96 21.13 48.82
C LEU A 610 48.53 21.09 49.39
N GLY A 611 48.16 19.89 49.88
CA GLY A 611 47.26 19.70 51.03
C GLY A 611 46.75 18.26 51.20
N ALA A 612 47.17 17.55 52.25
CA ALA A 612 46.90 16.13 52.54
C ALA A 612 45.66 15.90 53.43
N GLY A 613 45.09 14.68 53.40
CA GLY A 613 44.15 14.19 54.43
C GLY A 613 43.61 12.77 54.19
N LEU A 614 44.02 11.82 55.03
CA LEU A 614 43.70 10.38 55.04
C LEU A 614 42.28 10.01 55.52
N GLY A 615 41.77 8.87 55.06
CA GLY A 615 40.68 8.11 55.70
C GLY A 615 40.52 6.69 55.11
N LEU A 616 41.00 5.68 55.84
CA LEU A 616 40.94 4.23 55.53
C LEU A 616 39.55 3.60 55.75
N GLY A 617 39.26 2.49 55.04
CA GLY A 617 38.45 1.40 55.63
C GLY A 617 37.65 0.44 54.73
N LEU A 618 38.33 -0.56 54.14
CA LEU A 618 38.00 -2.01 54.18
C LEU A 618 36.53 -2.53 54.06
N LEU A 619 36.18 -3.32 53.02
CA LEU A 619 36.19 -4.81 53.02
C LEU A 619 35.43 -5.45 51.82
N ARG A 620 36.09 -6.43 51.19
CA ARG A 620 35.58 -7.47 50.28
C ARG A 620 34.70 -8.50 51.03
N ARG A 621 33.66 -9.07 50.38
CA ARG A 621 33.65 -10.50 49.96
C ARG A 621 32.44 -10.94 49.14
N ARG A 622 32.76 -11.82 48.18
CA ARG A 622 31.97 -12.74 47.34
C ARG A 622 30.93 -13.58 48.09
N GLY A 623 29.91 -14.00 47.35
CA GLY A 623 29.24 -15.29 47.51
C GLY A 623 28.45 -15.65 46.25
N GLY A 624 28.85 -16.72 45.58
CA GLY A 624 28.07 -17.37 44.53
C GLY A 624 27.91 -18.86 44.86
N VAL A 625 27.08 -19.51 44.03
CA VAL A 625 26.83 -20.95 43.85
C VAL A 625 25.76 -21.58 44.75
N ALA A 626 24.62 -21.93 44.14
CA ALA A 626 24.22 -23.31 43.90
C ALA A 626 23.44 -23.37 42.58
#